data_AF-A0A954T7H2-F1
#
_entry.id   AF-A0A954T7H2-F1
#
_cell.length_a   1.000
_cell.length_b   1.000
_cell.length_c   1.000
_cell.angle_alpha   90.00
_cell.angle_beta   90.00
_cell.angle_gamma   90.00
#
_symmetry.space_group_name_H-M   'P 1'
#
loop_
_entity.id
_entity.type
_entity.pdbx_description
1 polymer ?
#
loop_
_entity_poly.entity_id
_entity_poly.type
_entity_poly.pdbx_seq_one_letter_code
_entity_poly.pdbx_strand_id
1 'polypeptide(L)'
;LELEARYLWIDDWNAGVYVVNPVPGDLQLLSNPLSAGAFTDDMSSTYSSRLRTAEVNLKQRSGDVTWLIGFRWGEIDEDMQINSVGTAGQVISDFDTRNDLFGGQIGAEALLGKWGKFELGGFAKTGIYGNTAKGVSRLQVGPNVLGTARDKRTEPAIMSEAGLETVFWLTQSVNLRLGYQGFIAHGIAVAAEQVKKTGNLNPGGTNNNVWLGLDTSSFLFTHGGTGALEIVW
;
A
#
# COMPACT_ATOMS: atom_id res chain seq x y z
N LEU A 1 -10.33 31.70 -5.98
CA LEU A 1 -9.41 30.99 -5.07
C LEU A 1 -10.29 30.26 -4.07
N GLU A 2 -10.13 28.95 -3.94
CA GLU A 2 -10.98 28.09 -3.12
C GLU A 2 -10.08 27.23 -2.21
N LEU A 3 -10.50 27.02 -0.96
CA LEU A 3 -9.82 26.17 0.01
C LEU A 3 -10.59 24.86 0.13
N GLU A 4 -9.91 23.74 -0.08
CA GLU A 4 -10.45 22.39 0.08
C GLU A 4 -9.67 21.64 1.16
N ALA A 5 -10.38 20.93 2.03
CA ALA A 5 -9.78 19.96 2.94
C ALA A 5 -10.47 18.61 2.74
N ARG A 6 -9.68 17.53 2.67
CA ARG A 6 -10.18 16.17 2.45
C ARG A 6 -9.44 15.18 3.35
N TYR A 7 -10.21 14.23 3.87
CA TYR A 7 -9.69 13.11 4.65
C TYR A 7 -10.20 11.81 4.02
N LEU A 8 -9.30 10.84 3.86
CA LEU A 8 -9.61 9.53 3.32
C LEU A 8 -9.02 8.47 4.26
N TRP A 9 -9.84 7.47 4.58
CA TRP A 9 -9.44 6.28 5.30
C TRP A 9 -9.90 5.09 4.50
N ILE A 10 -8.96 4.22 4.14
CA ILE A 10 -9.23 2.90 3.59
C ILE A 10 -8.58 1.85 4.50
N ASP A 11 -9.37 0.87 4.91
CA ASP A 11 -8.95 -0.22 5.80
C ASP A 11 -9.15 -1.58 5.12
N ASP A 12 -8.52 -2.61 5.68
CA ASP A 12 -8.78 -4.02 5.39
C ASP A 12 -8.60 -4.43 3.91
N TRP A 13 -7.59 -3.89 3.22
CA TRP A 13 -7.14 -4.46 1.96
C TRP A 13 -6.38 -5.76 2.21
N ASN A 14 -7.10 -6.87 2.11
CA ASN A 14 -6.58 -8.18 2.44
C ASN A 14 -6.37 -9.03 1.18
N ALA A 15 -5.21 -9.67 1.08
CA ALA A 15 -4.95 -10.74 0.12
C ALA A 15 -4.41 -11.96 0.88
N GLY A 16 -4.86 -13.14 0.49
CA GLY A 16 -4.41 -14.39 1.08
C GLY A 16 -4.16 -15.41 0.00
N VAL A 17 -3.07 -16.15 0.11
CA VAL A 17 -2.83 -17.33 -0.72
C VAL A 17 -2.55 -18.51 0.19
N TYR A 18 -3.05 -19.68 -0.21
CA TYR A 18 -2.80 -20.93 0.46
C TYR A 18 -2.35 -21.95 -0.56
N VAL A 19 -1.24 -22.61 -0.26
CA VAL A 19 -0.64 -23.66 -1.08
C VAL A 19 -0.54 -24.90 -0.22
N VAL A 20 -1.15 -25.98 -0.72
CA VAL A 20 -1.05 -27.32 -0.14
C VAL A 20 -0.23 -28.15 -1.10
N ASN A 21 0.81 -28.82 -0.62
CA ASN A 21 1.53 -29.80 -1.41
C ASN A 21 1.08 -31.21 -1.01
N PRO A 22 0.52 -32.00 -1.94
CA PRO A 22 0.13 -33.38 -1.64
C PRO A 22 1.33 -34.30 -1.38
N VAL A 23 2.55 -33.86 -1.70
CA VAL A 23 3.80 -34.56 -1.39
C VAL A 23 4.53 -33.79 -0.28
N PRO A 24 4.67 -34.36 0.93
CA PRO A 24 5.46 -33.76 1.99
C PRO A 24 6.88 -33.50 1.52
N GLY A 25 7.43 -32.34 1.81
CA GLY A 25 8.85 -32.12 1.55
C GLY A 25 9.23 -31.20 0.38
N ASP A 26 8.30 -30.61 -0.37
CA ASP A 26 8.64 -29.99 -1.67
C ASP A 26 8.36 -28.48 -1.78
N LEU A 27 7.73 -27.84 -0.78
CA LEU A 27 7.60 -26.38 -0.75
C LEU A 27 8.80 -25.75 -0.03
N GLN A 28 9.40 -24.74 -0.67
CA GLN A 28 10.49 -23.95 -0.11
C GLN A 28 10.13 -22.47 -0.12
N LEU A 29 10.24 -21.83 1.05
CA LEU A 29 10.17 -20.39 1.19
C LEU A 29 11.52 -19.78 0.78
N LEU A 30 11.55 -19.13 -0.38
CA LEU A 30 12.68 -18.30 -0.81
C LEU A 30 12.65 -16.94 -0.08
N SER A 31 12.74 -16.95 1.25
CA SER A 31 12.95 -15.76 2.07
C SER A 31 14.34 -15.82 2.69
N ASN A 32 15.07 -14.71 2.68
CA ASN A 32 16.24 -14.59 3.54
C ASN A 32 15.73 -14.05 4.89
N PRO A 33 15.96 -14.74 6.01
CA PRO A 33 16.62 -16.02 6.16
C PRO A 33 15.66 -17.21 6.15
N LEU A 34 16.13 -18.26 5.49
CA LEU A 34 15.69 -19.61 5.71
C LEU A 34 16.13 -20.04 7.12
N SER A 35 15.19 -20.53 7.92
CA SER A 35 15.55 -21.64 8.80
C SER A 35 15.86 -22.83 7.89
N ALA A 36 17.08 -23.36 7.98
CA ALA A 36 17.50 -24.50 7.20
C ALA A 36 16.51 -25.67 7.41
N GLY A 37 15.89 -26.14 6.34
CA GLY A 37 15.19 -27.44 6.33
C GLY A 37 13.70 -27.45 6.67
N ALA A 38 12.99 -26.32 6.70
CA ALA A 38 11.53 -26.35 6.73
C ALA A 38 11.00 -26.69 5.31
N PHE A 39 11.10 -27.95 4.93
CA PHE A 39 10.17 -28.45 3.93
C PHE A 39 8.78 -28.47 4.58
N THR A 40 7.84 -27.79 3.93
CA THR A 40 6.50 -27.61 4.51
C THR A 40 5.49 -28.32 3.64
N ASP A 41 4.53 -28.95 4.29
CA ASP A 41 3.42 -29.63 3.63
C ASP A 41 2.38 -28.59 3.22
N ASP A 42 2.20 -27.58 4.08
CA ASP A 42 1.26 -26.47 3.90
C ASP A 42 1.93 -25.12 4.10
N MET A 43 1.53 -24.15 3.28
CA MET A 43 1.99 -22.77 3.39
C MET A 43 0.83 -21.80 3.11
N SER A 44 0.61 -20.88 4.03
CA SER A 44 -0.31 -19.75 3.85
C SER A 44 0.45 -18.43 3.94
N SER A 45 0.10 -17.48 3.09
CA SER A 45 0.53 -16.09 3.27
C SER A 45 -0.68 -15.17 3.27
N THR A 46 -0.72 -14.27 4.24
CA THR A 46 -1.73 -13.22 4.36
C THR A 46 -1.04 -11.87 4.29
N TYR A 47 -1.68 -10.92 3.60
CA TYR A 47 -1.23 -9.55 3.44
C TYR A 47 -2.39 -8.62 3.75
N SER A 48 -2.18 -7.65 4.62
CA SER A 48 -3.13 -6.60 4.94
C SER A 48 -2.49 -5.23 4.74
N SER A 49 -3.25 -4.26 4.24
CA SER A 49 -2.79 -2.90 4.02
C SER A 49 -3.86 -1.89 4.45
N ARG A 50 -3.40 -0.80 5.05
CA ARG A 50 -4.21 0.35 5.46
C ARG A 50 -3.62 1.62 4.89
N LEU A 51 -4.49 2.48 4.37
CA LEU A 51 -4.12 3.78 3.83
C LEU A 51 -4.96 4.87 4.49
N ARG A 52 -4.28 5.85 5.09
CA ARG A 52 -4.92 7.07 5.58
C ARG A 52 -4.27 8.26 4.93
N THR A 53 -5.08 9.22 4.48
CA THR A 53 -4.56 10.48 3.96
C THR A 53 -5.39 11.66 4.44
N ALA A 54 -4.70 12.77 4.69
CA ALA A 54 -5.32 14.06 4.94
C ALA A 54 -4.67 15.08 4.00
N GLU A 55 -5.48 15.89 3.32
CA GLU A 55 -4.98 16.89 2.40
C GLU A 55 -5.70 18.22 2.57
N VAL A 56 -4.94 19.30 2.31
CA VAL A 56 -5.43 20.67 2.24
C VAL A 56 -4.93 21.26 0.94
N ASN A 57 -5.85 21.70 0.09
CA ASN A 57 -5.56 22.19 -1.25
C ASN A 57 -6.07 23.63 -1.40
N LEU A 58 -5.27 24.44 -2.09
CA LEU A 58 -5.68 25.71 -2.66
C LEU A 58 -6.00 25.49 -4.13
N LYS A 59 -7.23 25.78 -4.53
CA LYS A 59 -7.73 25.60 -5.89
C LYS A 59 -7.90 26.93 -6.61
N GLN A 60 -7.51 26.96 -7.87
CA GLN A 60 -7.71 28.08 -8.77
C GLN A 60 -8.19 27.58 -10.14
N ARG A 61 -9.42 27.95 -10.49
CA ARG A 61 -10.01 27.65 -11.78
C ARG A 61 -9.52 28.61 -12.87
N SER A 62 -9.19 28.05 -14.02
CA SER A 62 -8.85 28.74 -15.25
C SER A 62 -9.53 28.02 -16.42
N GLY A 63 -10.69 28.52 -16.84
CA GLY A 63 -11.54 27.86 -17.84
C GLY A 63 -12.08 26.51 -17.35
N ASP A 64 -11.80 25.46 -18.13
CA ASP A 64 -12.21 24.08 -17.85
C ASP A 64 -11.20 23.32 -16.97
N VAL A 65 -10.09 23.97 -16.59
CA VAL A 65 -9.06 23.39 -15.73
C VAL A 65 -9.05 24.08 -14.38
N THR A 66 -9.06 23.29 -13.31
CA THR A 66 -8.86 23.72 -11.94
C THR A 66 -7.49 23.25 -11.49
N TRP A 67 -6.58 24.20 -11.30
CA TRP A 67 -5.26 23.93 -10.74
C TRP A 67 -5.35 23.83 -9.23
N LEU A 68 -4.55 22.95 -8.64
CA LEU A 68 -4.41 22.83 -7.20
C LEU A 68 -2.94 22.78 -6.78
N ILE A 69 -2.67 23.41 -5.65
CA ILE A 69 -1.44 23.26 -4.88
C ILE A 69 -1.84 23.00 -3.44
N GLY A 70 -1.17 22.07 -2.76
CA GLY A 70 -1.60 21.66 -1.44
C GLY A 70 -0.54 20.97 -0.63
N PHE A 71 -0.93 20.64 0.58
CA PHE A 71 -0.19 19.77 1.48
C PHE A 71 -0.97 18.48 1.66
N ARG A 72 -0.27 17.35 1.66
CA ARG A 72 -0.86 16.03 1.96
C ARG A 72 0.01 15.30 2.98
N TRP A 73 -0.67 14.78 4.00
CA TRP A 73 -0.17 13.75 4.88
C TRP A 73 -0.72 12.40 4.42
N GLY A 74 0.11 11.37 4.45
CA GLY A 74 -0.25 9.99 4.18
C GLY A 74 0.35 9.05 5.22
N GLU A 75 -0.38 8.01 5.55
CA GLU A 75 0.08 6.89 6.37
C GLU A 75 -0.25 5.60 5.62
N ILE A 76 0.77 4.76 5.40
CA ILE A 76 0.63 3.44 4.80
C ILE A 76 1.16 2.43 5.80
N ASP A 77 0.26 1.60 6.34
CA ASP A 77 0.59 0.49 7.23
C ASP A 77 0.35 -0.82 6.47
N GLU A 78 1.34 -1.69 6.45
CA GLU A 78 1.25 -3.01 5.83
C GLU A 78 1.73 -4.08 6.79
N ASP A 79 1.01 -5.19 6.82
CA ASP A 79 1.35 -6.39 7.56
C ASP A 79 1.31 -7.57 6.59
N MET A 80 2.38 -8.36 6.60
CA MET A 80 2.47 -9.60 5.85
C MET A 80 2.89 -10.72 6.80
N GLN A 81 2.07 -11.74 6.88
CA GLN A 81 2.37 -12.95 7.62
C GLN A 81 2.53 -14.11 6.65
N ILE A 82 3.59 -14.89 6.86
CA ILE A 82 3.81 -16.16 6.19
C ILE A 82 3.79 -17.23 7.27
N ASN A 83 2.88 -18.19 7.13
CA ASN A 83 2.78 -19.33 8.02
C ASN A 83 3.03 -20.60 7.21
N SER A 84 3.90 -21.46 7.71
CA SER A 84 4.20 -22.74 7.10
C SER A 84 4.15 -23.85 8.15
N VAL A 85 3.65 -25.01 7.75
CA VAL A 85 3.54 -26.18 8.62
C VAL A 85 4.26 -27.33 7.95
N GLY A 86 5.20 -27.93 8.67
CA GLY A 86 5.92 -29.11 8.21
C GLY A 86 6.24 -30.06 9.35
N THR A 87 7.07 -31.06 9.07
CA THR A 87 7.41 -32.12 10.03
C THR A 87 8.11 -31.58 11.30
N ALA A 88 8.80 -30.44 11.20
CA ALA A 88 9.46 -29.78 12.32
C ALA A 88 8.53 -28.88 13.17
N GLY A 89 7.25 -28.75 12.80
CA GLY A 89 6.28 -27.88 13.44
C GLY A 89 5.90 -26.66 12.60
N GLN A 90 5.18 -25.72 13.22
CA GLN A 90 4.72 -24.49 12.59
C GLN A 90 5.82 -23.42 12.63
N VAL A 91 6.04 -22.74 11.50
CA VAL A 91 6.92 -21.56 11.39
C VAL A 91 6.08 -20.38 10.94
N ILE A 92 6.16 -19.28 11.67
CA ILE A 92 5.48 -18.02 11.35
C ILE A 92 6.53 -16.93 11.17
N SER A 93 6.44 -16.22 10.05
CA SER A 93 7.25 -15.06 9.73
C SER A 93 6.35 -13.85 9.54
N ASP A 94 6.48 -12.85 10.41
CA ASP A 94 5.74 -11.59 10.33
C ASP A 94 6.64 -10.50 9.73
N PHE A 95 6.06 -9.65 8.89
CA PHE A 95 6.69 -8.47 8.32
C PHE A 95 5.73 -7.28 8.41
N ASP A 96 6.00 -6.37 9.33
CA ASP A 96 5.26 -5.13 9.49
C ASP A 96 6.05 -3.98 8.86
N THR A 97 5.40 -3.14 8.06
CA THR A 97 5.97 -1.87 7.59
C THR A 97 5.00 -0.72 7.78
N ARG A 98 5.53 0.43 8.20
CA ARG A 98 4.78 1.68 8.34
C ARG A 98 5.51 2.82 7.67
N ASN A 99 4.80 3.60 6.87
CA ASN A 99 5.30 4.78 6.18
C ASN A 99 4.50 6.00 6.61
N ASP A 100 5.18 6.95 7.26
CA ASP A 100 4.61 8.24 7.60
C ASP A 100 5.10 9.29 6.57
N LEU A 101 4.21 9.75 5.68
CA LEU A 101 4.49 10.62 4.53
C LEU A 101 3.96 12.04 4.76
N PHE A 102 4.82 13.04 4.62
CA PHE A 102 4.43 14.46 4.76
C PHE A 102 5.05 15.28 3.63
N GLY A 103 4.24 16.05 2.91
CA GLY A 103 4.75 16.73 1.73
C GLY A 103 3.79 17.66 1.02
N GLY A 104 4.34 18.33 0.01
CA GLY A 104 3.60 19.21 -0.88
C GLY A 104 3.15 18.47 -2.13
N GLN A 105 2.00 18.86 -2.66
CA GLN A 105 1.46 18.34 -3.91
C GLN A 105 0.98 19.45 -4.83
N ILE A 106 1.00 19.16 -6.12
CA ILE A 106 0.39 19.95 -7.17
C ILE A 106 -0.51 19.06 -8.00
N GLY A 107 -1.49 19.65 -8.67
CA GLY A 107 -2.35 18.90 -9.56
C GLY A 107 -3.26 19.76 -10.39
N ALA A 108 -4.05 19.08 -11.20
CA ALA A 108 -5.10 19.68 -12.00
C ALA A 108 -6.31 18.74 -12.06
N GLU A 109 -7.49 19.35 -12.08
CA GLU A 109 -8.76 18.72 -12.41
C GLU A 109 -9.26 19.40 -13.69
N ALA A 110 -9.75 18.64 -14.67
CA ALA A 110 -10.20 19.20 -15.94
C ALA A 110 -11.54 18.60 -16.36
N LEU A 111 -12.45 19.45 -16.84
CA LEU A 111 -13.62 19.00 -17.59
C LEU A 111 -13.16 18.67 -19.02
N LEU A 112 -13.14 17.38 -19.37
CA LEU A 112 -12.71 16.91 -20.68
C LEU A 112 -13.81 17.02 -21.73
N GLY A 113 -15.07 16.94 -21.30
CA GLY A 113 -16.19 17.11 -22.20
C GLY A 113 -17.54 17.07 -21.50
N LYS A 114 -18.51 17.78 -22.09
CA LYS A 114 -19.91 17.77 -21.67
C LYS A 114 -20.80 17.56 -22.89
N TRP A 115 -21.55 16.47 -22.89
CA TRP A 115 -22.45 16.07 -23.97
C TRP A 115 -23.85 15.84 -23.41
N GLY A 116 -24.60 16.94 -23.24
CA GLY A 116 -25.96 16.91 -22.71
C GLY A 116 -26.00 16.43 -21.25
N LYS A 117 -26.49 15.20 -21.04
CA LYS A 117 -26.62 14.56 -19.73
C LYS A 117 -25.34 13.87 -19.24
N PHE A 118 -24.29 13.90 -20.04
CA PHE A 118 -23.02 13.25 -19.76
C PHE A 118 -21.92 14.29 -19.57
N GLU A 119 -21.15 14.14 -18.50
CA GLU A 119 -19.94 14.94 -18.23
C GLU A 119 -18.77 13.99 -17.97
N LEU A 120 -17.63 14.30 -18.57
CA LEU A 120 -16.37 13.59 -18.36
C LEU A 120 -15.35 14.56 -17.79
N GLY A 121 -14.87 14.24 -16.59
CA GLY A 121 -13.76 14.91 -15.93
C GLY A 121 -12.54 13.99 -15.85
N GLY A 122 -11.40 14.60 -15.65
CA GLY A 122 -10.17 13.91 -15.30
C GLY A 122 -9.39 14.70 -14.27
N PHE A 123 -8.56 14.02 -13.50
CA PHE A 123 -7.65 14.67 -12.57
C PHE A 123 -6.29 13.99 -12.54
N ALA A 124 -5.27 14.77 -12.18
CA ALA A 124 -3.94 14.27 -11.90
C ALA A 124 -3.31 15.10 -10.77
N LYS A 125 -2.69 14.43 -9.81
CA LYS A 125 -1.98 15.00 -8.68
C LYS A 125 -0.61 14.32 -8.56
N THR A 126 0.40 15.07 -8.19
CA THR A 126 1.74 14.54 -7.91
C THR A 126 2.40 15.37 -6.81
N GLY A 127 3.24 14.76 -6.00
CA GLY A 127 3.88 15.42 -4.87
C GLY A 127 5.17 14.74 -4.44
N ILE A 128 5.96 15.51 -3.69
CA ILE A 128 7.20 15.06 -3.06
C ILE A 128 6.99 15.10 -1.55
N TYR A 129 7.37 14.01 -0.89
CA TYR A 129 7.08 13.75 0.51
C TYR A 129 8.36 13.35 1.24
N GLY A 130 8.51 13.80 2.48
CA GLY A 130 9.42 13.15 3.41
C GLY A 130 8.72 11.89 3.92
N ASN A 131 9.31 10.72 3.69
CA ASN A 131 8.82 9.46 4.23
C ASN A 131 9.66 9.04 5.44
N THR A 132 9.01 8.74 6.55
CA THR A 132 9.63 8.01 7.66
C THR A 132 9.10 6.58 7.66
N ALA A 133 9.91 5.68 7.12
CA ALA A 133 9.63 4.26 7.07
C ALA A 133 10.13 3.56 8.35
N LYS A 134 9.32 2.65 8.89
CA LYS A 134 9.64 1.75 10.00
C LYS A 134 9.32 0.34 9.54
N GLY A 135 10.19 -0.61 9.84
CA GLY A 135 9.93 -2.01 9.58
C GLY A 135 10.22 -2.87 10.80
N VAL A 136 9.44 -3.94 10.97
CA VAL A 136 9.65 -4.98 11.96
C VAL A 136 9.50 -6.32 11.25
N SER A 137 10.43 -7.25 11.51
CA SER A 137 10.27 -8.64 11.09
C SER A 137 10.46 -9.55 12.29
N ARG A 138 9.61 -10.56 12.40
CA ARG A 138 9.64 -11.55 13.47
C ARG A 138 9.64 -12.94 12.88
N LEU A 139 10.45 -13.82 13.45
CA LEU A 139 10.45 -15.25 13.15
C LEU A 139 10.05 -16.04 14.40
N GLN A 140 9.07 -16.92 14.27
CA GLN A 140 8.56 -17.77 15.32
C GLN A 140 8.53 -19.23 14.85
N VAL A 141 8.91 -20.17 15.72
CA VAL A 141 8.83 -21.61 15.50
C VAL A 141 8.11 -22.26 16.69
N GLY A 142 6.94 -22.84 16.42
CA GLY A 142 6.02 -23.26 17.48
C GLY A 142 5.66 -22.10 18.42
N PRO A 143 5.73 -22.26 19.74
CA PRO A 143 5.45 -21.18 20.69
C PRO A 143 6.62 -20.18 20.89
N ASN A 144 7.79 -20.43 20.30
CA ASN A 144 9.01 -19.67 20.59
C ASN A 144 9.34 -18.67 19.49
N VAL A 145 9.52 -17.39 19.87
CA VAL A 145 10.08 -16.37 18.98
C VAL A 145 11.59 -16.58 18.88
N LEU A 146 12.10 -16.90 17.68
CA LEU A 146 13.52 -17.12 17.45
C LEU A 146 14.29 -15.80 17.28
N GLY A 147 13.66 -14.79 16.68
CA GLY A 147 14.31 -13.51 16.44
C GLY A 147 13.34 -12.41 16.06
N THR A 148 13.78 -11.17 16.27
CA THR A 148 13.08 -9.97 15.82
C THR A 148 14.11 -8.98 15.31
N ALA A 149 13.89 -8.43 14.12
CA ALA A 149 14.68 -7.34 13.58
C ALA A 149 13.79 -6.11 13.40
N ARG A 150 14.37 -4.93 13.61
CA ARG A 150 13.69 -3.64 13.48
C ARG A 150 14.63 -2.66 12.82
N ASP A 151 14.10 -1.82 11.93
CA ASP A 151 14.86 -0.74 11.33
C ASP A 151 13.94 0.46 11.04
N LYS A 152 14.53 1.65 10.94
CA LYS A 152 13.85 2.90 10.66
C LYS A 152 14.72 3.74 9.72
N ARG A 153 14.12 4.18 8.62
CA ARG A 153 14.79 5.02 7.62
C ARG A 153 13.92 6.19 7.21
N THR A 154 14.55 7.33 6.96
CA THR A 154 13.86 8.52 6.45
C THR A 154 14.41 8.88 5.09
N GLU A 155 13.56 8.85 4.06
CA GLU A 155 13.93 9.10 2.67
C GLU A 155 12.87 9.93 1.94
N PRO A 156 13.23 10.66 0.88
CA PRO A 156 12.25 11.30 0.02
C PRO A 156 11.42 10.25 -0.74
N ALA A 157 10.12 10.49 -0.82
CA ALA A 157 9.16 9.68 -1.55
C ALA A 157 8.37 10.55 -2.53
N ILE A 158 7.86 9.91 -3.58
CA ILE A 158 6.99 10.53 -4.58
C ILE A 158 5.67 9.80 -4.56
N MET A 159 4.56 10.55 -4.50
CA MET A 159 3.22 10.01 -4.70
C MET A 159 2.55 10.71 -5.86
N SER A 160 1.88 9.94 -6.70
CA SER A 160 1.12 10.43 -7.85
C SER A 160 -0.22 9.72 -7.93
N GLU A 161 -1.25 10.44 -8.31
CA GLU A 161 -2.62 9.94 -8.40
C GLU A 161 -3.25 10.52 -9.67
N ALA A 162 -3.93 9.70 -10.46
CA ALA A 162 -4.65 10.17 -11.63
C ALA A 162 -5.90 9.35 -11.86
N GLY A 163 -6.94 9.97 -12.41
CA GLY A 163 -8.20 9.30 -12.64
C GLY A 163 -9.11 10.03 -13.61
N LEU A 164 -10.16 9.31 -14.00
CA LEU A 164 -11.27 9.81 -14.78
C LEU A 164 -12.54 9.69 -13.95
N GLU A 165 -13.40 10.70 -14.07
CA GLU A 165 -14.73 10.71 -13.46
C GLU A 165 -15.76 10.99 -14.55
N THR A 166 -16.84 10.24 -14.54
CA THR A 166 -17.96 10.39 -15.46
C THR A 166 -19.21 10.62 -14.65
N VAL A 167 -19.98 11.64 -15.01
CA VAL A 167 -21.29 11.94 -14.42
C VAL A 167 -22.37 11.75 -15.47
N PHE A 168 -23.37 10.92 -15.16
CA PHE A 168 -24.53 10.70 -15.99
C PHE A 168 -25.81 11.12 -15.28
N TRP A 169 -26.51 12.11 -15.81
CA TRP A 169 -27.77 12.61 -15.27
C TRP A 169 -28.92 11.70 -15.72
N LEU A 170 -29.41 10.84 -14.80
CA LEU A 170 -30.56 9.97 -15.04
C LEU A 170 -31.84 10.82 -15.18
N THR A 171 -32.02 11.76 -14.25
CA THR A 171 -33.12 12.72 -14.23
C THR A 171 -32.57 14.13 -13.93
N GLN A 172 -33.45 15.12 -13.75
CA GLN A 172 -33.03 16.46 -13.31
C GLN A 172 -32.53 16.49 -11.86
N SER A 173 -32.83 15.45 -11.08
CA SER A 173 -32.55 15.38 -9.65
C SER A 173 -31.72 14.16 -9.27
N VAL A 174 -31.35 13.30 -10.22
CA VAL A 174 -30.58 12.08 -9.96
C VAL A 174 -29.43 12.01 -10.94
N ASN A 175 -28.21 11.94 -10.41
CA ASN A 175 -27.01 11.70 -11.19
C ASN A 175 -26.29 10.44 -10.70
N LEU A 176 -25.66 9.74 -11.64
CA LEU A 176 -24.78 8.61 -11.39
C LEU A 176 -23.36 9.07 -11.67
N ARG A 177 -22.48 8.97 -10.67
CA ARG A 177 -21.05 9.19 -10.83
C ARG A 177 -20.32 7.86 -10.88
N LEU A 178 -19.47 7.70 -11.87
CA LEU A 178 -18.57 6.57 -12.02
C LEU A 178 -17.15 7.10 -12.17
N GLY A 179 -16.19 6.48 -11.50
CA GLY A 179 -14.79 6.89 -11.60
C GLY A 179 -13.86 5.70 -11.72
N TYR A 180 -12.67 5.97 -12.23
CA TYR A 180 -11.54 5.04 -12.20
C TYR A 180 -10.27 5.82 -11.89
N GLN A 181 -9.55 5.39 -10.87
CA GLN A 181 -8.33 6.07 -10.41
C GLN A 181 -7.18 5.09 -10.23
N GLY A 182 -5.98 5.58 -10.48
CA GLY A 182 -4.71 4.92 -10.18
C GLY A 182 -3.90 5.77 -9.21
N PHE A 183 -3.22 5.10 -8.29
CA PHE A 183 -2.32 5.67 -7.31
C PHE A 183 -0.97 4.98 -7.41
N ILE A 184 0.08 5.78 -7.41
CA ILE A 184 1.47 5.35 -7.50
C ILE A 184 2.24 5.98 -6.34
N ALA A 185 3.02 5.17 -5.63
CA ALA A 185 4.00 5.64 -4.66
C ALA A 185 5.36 5.00 -4.91
N HIS A 186 6.41 5.82 -4.84
CA HIS A 186 7.81 5.42 -4.88
C HIS A 186 8.53 5.97 -3.65
N GLY A 187 9.56 5.28 -3.17
CA GLY A 187 10.29 5.75 -1.97
C GLY A 187 9.64 5.28 -0.67
N ILE A 188 8.82 4.23 -0.72
CA ILE A 188 8.13 3.66 0.44
C ILE A 188 8.65 2.27 0.78
N ALA A 189 8.58 1.89 2.05
CA ALA A 189 8.86 0.54 2.50
C ALA A 189 7.59 -0.31 2.38
N VAL A 190 7.67 -1.39 1.60
CA VAL A 190 6.56 -2.33 1.41
C VAL A 190 6.88 -3.63 2.13
N ALA A 191 5.90 -4.22 2.82
CA ALA A 191 6.10 -5.43 3.64
C ALA A 191 6.60 -6.61 2.80
N ALA A 192 6.04 -6.78 1.60
CA ALA A 192 6.41 -7.86 0.67
C ALA A 192 7.88 -7.80 0.22
N GLU A 193 8.48 -6.61 0.08
CA GLU A 193 9.88 -6.48 -0.30
C GLU A 193 10.83 -6.74 0.89
N GLN A 194 10.35 -6.62 2.14
CA GLN A 194 11.16 -6.95 3.31
C GLN A 194 11.47 -8.45 3.41
N VAL A 195 10.63 -9.31 2.82
CA VAL A 195 10.83 -10.78 2.77
C VAL A 195 12.15 -11.16 2.10
N LYS A 196 12.60 -10.40 1.09
CA LYS A 196 13.84 -10.67 0.35
C LYS A 196 15.08 -10.05 1.01
N LYS A 197 14.89 -9.05 1.87
CA LYS A 197 15.95 -8.16 2.39
C LYS A 197 16.26 -8.36 3.87
N THR A 198 15.39 -9.05 4.58
CA THR A 198 15.65 -9.43 5.97
C THR A 198 16.83 -10.40 6.04
N GLY A 199 17.72 -10.20 7.00
CA GLY A 199 18.88 -11.05 7.26
C GLY A 199 18.55 -12.15 8.28
N ASN A 200 19.53 -12.98 8.63
CA ASN A 200 19.32 -14.12 9.54
C ASN A 200 18.77 -13.75 10.93
N LEU A 201 17.54 -14.18 11.20
CA LEU A 201 16.80 -14.03 12.45
C LEU A 201 16.88 -15.30 13.30
N ASN A 202 17.53 -16.36 12.81
CA ASN A 202 17.82 -17.55 13.60
C ASN A 202 19.17 -17.37 14.34
N PRO A 203 19.16 -17.19 15.68
CA PRO A 203 20.37 -16.98 16.48
C PRO A 203 21.28 -18.23 16.56
N GLY A 204 20.87 -19.39 16.05
CA GLY A 204 21.69 -20.60 15.94
C GLY A 204 22.40 -20.79 14.60
N GLY A 205 22.23 -19.87 13.63
CA GLY A 205 22.89 -19.94 12.32
C GLY A 205 24.33 -19.42 12.37
N THR A 206 25.20 -19.91 11.48
CA THR A 206 26.63 -19.53 11.39
C THR A 206 26.88 -18.04 11.10
N ASN A 207 25.84 -17.28 10.76
CA ASN A 207 25.87 -15.84 10.55
C ASN A 207 24.94 -15.14 11.56
N ASN A 208 25.51 -14.62 12.65
CA ASN A 208 24.81 -13.93 13.76
C ASN A 208 24.33 -12.50 13.43
N ASN A 209 24.22 -12.17 12.15
CA ASN A 209 23.90 -10.83 11.70
C ASN A 209 22.39 -10.69 11.51
N VAL A 210 21.70 -10.34 12.59
CA VAL A 210 20.27 -9.98 12.63
C VAL A 210 20.12 -8.54 12.09
N TRP A 211 19.69 -8.38 10.85
CA TRP A 211 19.44 -7.05 10.25
C TRP A 211 18.14 -7.05 9.46
N LEU A 212 17.32 -6.02 9.63
CA LEU A 212 16.22 -5.71 8.73
C LEU A 212 16.77 -4.70 7.73
N GLY A 213 17.22 -5.14 6.55
CA GLY A 213 17.72 -4.21 5.53
C GLY A 213 16.56 -3.44 4.92
N LEU A 214 16.01 -2.44 5.62
CA LEU A 214 14.77 -1.76 5.24
C LEU A 214 14.89 -1.17 3.83
N ASP A 215 14.09 -1.70 2.91
CA ASP A 215 14.09 -1.27 1.52
C ASP A 215 12.97 -0.26 1.27
N THR A 216 13.38 1.00 1.14
CA THR A 216 12.53 2.15 0.79
C THR A 216 12.53 2.44 -0.71
N SER A 217 13.25 1.68 -1.54
CA SER A 217 13.26 1.87 -3.02
C SER A 217 12.05 1.24 -3.73
N SER A 218 11.09 0.73 -2.95
CA SER A 218 9.95 -0.03 -3.46
C SER A 218 8.94 0.87 -4.18
N PHE A 219 8.15 0.23 -5.04
CA PHE A 219 7.08 0.83 -5.83
C PHE A 219 5.74 0.18 -5.48
N LEU A 220 4.73 1.01 -5.24
CA LEU A 220 3.36 0.58 -5.05
C LEU A 220 2.49 1.20 -6.14
N PHE A 221 1.72 0.34 -6.82
CA PHE A 221 0.67 0.75 -7.73
C PHE A 221 -0.65 0.14 -7.29
N THR A 222 -1.65 0.99 -7.05
CA THR A 222 -3.02 0.57 -6.76
C THR A 222 -3.97 1.27 -7.71
N HIS A 223 -5.07 0.62 -8.05
CA HIS A 223 -6.10 1.20 -8.91
C HIS A 223 -7.47 0.68 -8.49
N GLY A 224 -8.52 1.43 -8.82
CA GLY A 224 -9.87 1.05 -8.43
C GLY A 224 -10.94 1.85 -9.16
N GLY A 225 -12.10 1.24 -9.27
CA GLY A 225 -13.32 1.91 -9.72
C GLY A 225 -14.08 2.50 -8.53
N THR A 226 -14.74 3.63 -8.76
CA THR A 226 -15.67 4.25 -7.80
C THR A 226 -17.04 4.40 -8.44
N GLY A 227 -18.09 4.35 -7.63
CA GLY A 227 -19.45 4.53 -8.08
C GLY A 227 -20.29 5.19 -7.00
N ALA A 228 -21.06 6.22 -7.35
CA ALA A 228 -21.96 6.91 -6.44
C ALA A 228 -23.25 7.29 -7.17
N LEU A 229 -24.37 7.21 -6.45
CA LEU A 229 -25.66 7.74 -6.89
C LEU A 229 -25.96 8.98 -6.03
N GLU A 230 -26.13 10.13 -6.67
CA GLU A 230 -26.45 11.38 -5.98
C GLU A 230 -27.86 11.83 -6.33
N ILE A 231 -28.57 12.30 -5.30
CA ILE A 231 -29.89 12.93 -5.44
C ILE A 231 -29.72 14.41 -5.10
N VAL A 232 -30.04 15.28 -6.06
CA VAL A 232 -29.97 16.73 -5.93
C VAL A 232 -31.39 17.27 -5.90
N TRP A 233 -31.77 17.90 -4.79
CA TRP A 233 -33.09 18.52 -4.56
C TRP A 233 -33.05 20.04 -4.71
#